data_AF-A0A3P8CQC2-F1
#
_entry.id   AF-A0A3P8CQC2-F1
#
_cell.length_a   1.000
_cell.length_b   1.000
_cell.length_c   1.000
_cell.angle_alpha   90.00
_cell.angle_beta   90.00
_cell.angle_gamma   90.00
#
_symmetry.space_group_name_H-M   'P 1'
#
loop_
_entity.id
_entity.type
_entity.pdbx_description
1 polymer ?
#
loop_
_entity_poly.entity_id
_entity_poly.type
_entity_poly.pdbx_seq_one_letter_code
_entity_poly.pdbx_strand_id
1 'polypeptide(L)'
;MPSMVPNDPNYAETMGSPFISFYDMLMLNMHYNCTDKCKAESSAECKNGGFPHPRNCNKCICPSGYGGRLCNERPPGCGKELEALPTAQTLEDTVGSRSSMEEPRDDFEKCHYWIKAPTGKKIEVKLLSFSLRGLEKHGCRYGGVEIKTQADQRLTGYRFCSDQAVNRVLVSSSNIVPIITYNSFYESTTEIQYRYLD
;
A
#
# COMPACT_ATOMS: atom_id res chain seq x y z
N MET A 1 22.51 18.96 11.78
CA MET A 1 21.30 18.30 12.33
C MET A 1 21.46 16.81 12.15
N PRO A 2 21.22 15.97 13.16
CA PRO A 2 21.19 14.52 12.97
C PRO A 2 20.01 14.19 12.04
N SER A 3 20.28 13.47 10.95
CA SER A 3 19.26 12.93 10.07
C SER A 3 18.73 11.62 10.65
N MET A 4 17.42 11.41 10.59
CA MET A 4 16.81 10.11 10.88
C MET A 4 16.89 9.25 9.61
N VAL A 5 17.40 8.02 9.75
CA VAL A 5 17.55 7.05 8.67
C VAL A 5 16.81 5.78 9.09
N PRO A 6 16.03 5.14 8.19
CA PRO A 6 15.29 3.95 8.56
C PRO A 6 16.25 2.76 8.65
N ASN A 7 15.96 1.83 9.58
CA ASN A 7 16.74 0.62 9.74
C ASN A 7 16.69 -0.27 8.48
N ASP A 8 15.52 -0.36 7.84
CA ASP A 8 15.37 -0.94 6.51
C ASP A 8 15.39 0.19 5.46
N PRO A 9 16.41 0.25 4.58
CA PRO A 9 16.55 1.30 3.58
C PRO A 9 15.38 1.42 2.60
N ASN A 10 14.56 0.38 2.42
CA ASN A 10 13.38 0.44 1.55
C ASN A 10 12.29 1.39 2.08
N TYR A 11 12.36 1.78 3.35
CA TYR A 11 11.45 2.77 3.94
C TYR A 11 11.91 4.23 3.75
N ALA A 12 13.05 4.48 3.09
CA ALA A 12 13.59 5.83 2.93
C ALA A 12 12.55 6.81 2.36
N GLU A 13 11.85 6.39 1.31
CA GLU A 13 10.82 7.20 0.65
C GLU A 13 9.41 7.02 1.24
N THR A 14 9.23 6.08 2.16
CA THR A 14 7.98 5.95 2.94
C THR A 14 7.94 6.99 4.06
N MET A 15 9.08 7.36 4.65
CA MET A 15 9.15 8.36 5.70
C MET A 15 8.85 9.77 5.15
N GLY A 16 8.12 10.58 5.93
CA GLY A 16 7.73 11.94 5.53
C GLY A 16 6.56 11.99 4.54
N SER A 17 5.87 10.87 4.33
CA SER A 17 4.77 10.77 3.39
C SER A 17 3.49 11.45 3.89
N PRO A 18 2.65 12.04 3.00
CA PRO A 18 1.44 12.77 3.41
C PRO A 18 0.28 11.88 3.89
N PHE A 19 0.42 10.55 3.82
CA PHE A 19 -0.63 9.63 4.24
C PHE A 19 -0.53 9.32 5.74
N ILE A 20 -1.67 9.43 6.44
CA ILE A 20 -1.83 8.91 7.80
C ILE A 20 -1.60 7.39 7.76
N SER A 21 -0.70 6.89 8.61
CA SER A 21 -0.46 5.45 8.69
C SER A 21 -1.59 4.75 9.45
N PHE A 22 -1.78 3.46 9.19
CA PHE A 22 -2.73 2.67 9.96
C PHE A 22 -2.38 2.62 11.45
N TYR A 23 -1.08 2.64 11.79
CA TYR A 23 -0.63 2.69 13.17
C TYR A 23 -0.94 4.02 13.85
N ASP A 24 -0.87 5.16 13.15
CA ASP A 24 -1.29 6.44 13.72
C ASP A 24 -2.77 6.40 14.10
N MET A 25 -3.61 5.87 13.19
CA MET A 25 -5.04 5.68 13.46
C MET A 25 -5.27 4.72 14.64
N LEU A 26 -4.57 3.59 14.67
CA LEU A 26 -4.69 2.62 15.76
C LEU A 26 -4.25 3.21 17.10
N MET A 27 -3.09 3.86 17.16
CA MET A 27 -2.56 4.47 18.38
C MET A 27 -3.51 5.55 18.92
N LEU A 28 -4.06 6.41 18.06
CA LEU A 28 -5.06 7.41 18.48
C LEU A 28 -6.33 6.73 19.01
N ASN A 29 -6.83 5.70 18.34
CA ASN A 29 -8.02 4.98 18.79
C ASN A 29 -7.78 4.27 20.14
N MET A 30 -6.60 3.72 20.36
CA MET A 30 -6.21 3.12 21.65
C MET A 30 -6.07 4.19 22.74
N HIS A 31 -5.40 5.31 22.44
CA HIS A 31 -5.17 6.40 23.41
C HIS A 31 -6.48 6.99 23.95
N TYR A 32 -7.50 7.10 23.10
CA TYR A 32 -8.82 7.60 23.50
C TYR A 32 -9.84 6.50 23.83
N ASN A 33 -9.39 5.25 24.05
CA ASN A 33 -10.23 4.07 24.38
C ASN A 33 -11.39 3.85 23.40
N CYS A 34 -11.21 4.21 22.13
CA CYS A 34 -12.19 3.98 21.08
C CYS A 34 -12.31 2.49 20.75
N THR A 35 -11.23 1.72 20.87
CA THR A 35 -11.21 0.26 20.65
C THR A 35 -12.12 -0.49 21.61
N ASP A 36 -12.30 0.05 22.82
CA ASP A 36 -13.05 -0.61 23.91
C ASP A 36 -14.57 -0.48 23.74
N LYS A 37 -15.02 0.39 22.82
CA LYS A 37 -16.44 0.58 22.52
C LYS A 37 -17.08 -0.66 21.88
N CYS A 38 -16.27 -1.52 21.27
CA CYS A 38 -16.71 -2.69 20.55
C CYS A 38 -16.38 -3.95 21.34
N LYS A 39 -17.41 -4.65 21.84
CA LYS A 39 -17.25 -5.91 22.58
C LYS A 39 -16.73 -7.01 21.65
N ALA A 40 -15.69 -7.73 22.08
CA ALA A 40 -15.02 -8.72 21.23
C ALA A 40 -15.97 -9.82 20.71
N GLU A 41 -16.95 -10.23 21.51
CA GLU A 41 -17.85 -11.35 21.23
C GLU A 41 -18.92 -11.03 20.18
N SER A 42 -19.26 -9.76 20.01
CA SER A 42 -20.35 -9.30 19.13
C SER A 42 -19.87 -8.44 17.97
N SER A 43 -18.56 -8.22 17.86
CA SER A 43 -17.97 -7.34 16.84
C SER A 43 -17.49 -8.13 15.63
N ALA A 44 -17.25 -7.40 14.54
CA ALA A 44 -16.67 -7.95 13.33
C ALA A 44 -15.29 -8.57 13.59
N GLU A 45 -15.09 -9.80 13.11
CA GLU A 45 -13.78 -10.45 13.08
C GLU A 45 -12.90 -9.88 11.96
N CYS A 46 -12.20 -8.81 12.26
CA CYS A 46 -11.30 -8.16 11.32
C CYS A 46 -10.12 -9.07 10.94
N LYS A 47 -9.83 -9.15 9.64
CA LYS A 47 -8.70 -9.88 9.07
C LYS A 47 -7.57 -8.92 8.73
N ASN A 48 -6.40 -9.47 8.35
CA ASN A 48 -5.22 -8.71 7.93
C ASN A 48 -4.77 -7.60 8.90
N GLY A 49 -5.05 -7.77 10.19
CA GLY A 49 -4.65 -6.82 11.24
C GLY A 49 -5.55 -5.60 11.39
N GLY A 50 -6.73 -5.57 10.78
CA GLY A 50 -7.75 -4.54 11.02
C GLY A 50 -8.31 -4.58 12.45
N PHE A 51 -9.03 -3.52 12.84
CA PHE A 51 -9.73 -3.45 14.13
C PHE A 51 -11.18 -2.98 13.97
N PRO A 52 -12.11 -3.37 14.87
CA PRO A 52 -13.51 -2.97 14.77
C PRO A 52 -13.68 -1.44 14.75
N HIS A 53 -14.55 -0.96 13.88
CA HIS A 53 -14.79 0.46 13.74
C HIS A 53 -15.56 0.98 14.97
N PRO A 54 -15.05 1.98 15.71
CA PRO A 54 -15.57 2.37 17.03
C PRO A 54 -16.98 3.00 16.99
N ARG A 55 -17.44 3.44 15.81
CA ARG A 55 -18.81 3.93 15.59
C ARG A 55 -19.75 2.88 14.96
N ASN A 56 -19.23 1.73 14.55
CA ASN A 56 -20.00 0.64 13.96
C ASN A 56 -19.21 -0.67 14.08
N CYS A 57 -19.45 -1.40 15.16
CA CYS A 57 -18.69 -2.60 15.50
C CYS A 57 -18.89 -3.77 14.52
N ASN A 58 -19.82 -3.67 13.57
CA ASN A 58 -20.08 -4.70 12.56
C ASN A 58 -19.19 -4.59 11.31
N LYS A 59 -18.30 -3.59 11.27
CA LYS A 59 -17.29 -3.40 10.21
C LYS A 59 -15.93 -3.05 10.81
N CYS A 60 -14.89 -3.16 9.99
CA CYS A 60 -13.52 -2.94 10.39
C CYS A 60 -12.92 -1.64 9.80
N ILE A 61 -11.94 -1.08 10.50
CA ILE A 61 -10.94 -0.17 9.93
C ILE A 61 -9.78 -1.03 9.46
N CYS A 62 -9.37 -0.84 8.21
CA CYS A 62 -8.44 -1.73 7.52
C CYS A 62 -7.08 -1.07 7.26
N PRO A 63 -5.97 -1.83 7.31
CA PRO A 63 -4.70 -1.35 6.81
C PRO A 63 -4.76 -0.98 5.33
N SER A 64 -3.87 -0.08 4.89
CA SER A 64 -3.72 0.29 3.48
C SER A 64 -3.56 -0.95 2.60
N GLY A 65 -4.27 -0.99 1.47
CA GLY A 65 -4.31 -2.15 0.57
C GLY A 65 -5.35 -3.20 0.92
N TYR A 66 -6.07 -3.08 2.05
CA TYR A 66 -7.16 -3.99 2.45
C TYR A 66 -8.47 -3.24 2.65
N GLY A 67 -9.58 -3.91 2.36
CA GLY A 67 -10.92 -3.35 2.40
C GLY A 67 -12.00 -4.40 2.62
N GLY A 68 -13.24 -4.01 2.33
CA GLY A 68 -14.42 -4.81 2.67
C GLY A 68 -14.80 -4.70 4.15
N ARG A 69 -15.89 -5.38 4.52
CA ARG A 69 -16.42 -5.29 5.90
C ARG A 69 -15.43 -5.82 6.94
N LEU A 70 -14.66 -6.85 6.59
CA LEU A 70 -13.74 -7.56 7.49
C LEU A 70 -12.25 -7.38 7.10
N CYS A 71 -11.91 -6.43 6.21
CA CYS A 71 -10.52 -6.25 5.72
C CYS A 71 -9.97 -7.46 4.94
N ASN A 72 -10.83 -8.30 4.39
CA ASN A 72 -10.50 -9.53 3.65
C ASN A 72 -10.74 -9.39 2.14
N GLU A 73 -10.97 -8.18 1.66
CA GLU A 73 -11.21 -7.87 0.26
C GLU A 73 -10.21 -6.81 -0.22
N ARG A 74 -9.94 -6.79 -1.52
CA ARG A 74 -9.26 -5.66 -2.15
C ARG A 74 -10.13 -4.40 -2.03
N PRO A 75 -9.57 -3.22 -1.69
CA PRO A 75 -10.33 -1.98 -1.69
C PRO A 75 -11.07 -1.73 -3.02
N PRO A 76 -12.27 -1.14 -3.00
CA PRO A 76 -13.03 -0.83 -4.21
C PRO A 76 -12.35 0.26 -5.04
N GLY A 77 -12.80 0.43 -6.28
CA GLY A 77 -12.20 1.35 -7.25
C GLY A 77 -11.32 0.62 -8.27
N CYS A 78 -10.43 1.38 -8.93
CA CYS A 78 -9.53 0.84 -9.95
C CYS A 78 -8.50 -0.16 -9.39
N GLY A 79 -7.85 -0.88 -10.29
CA GLY A 79 -7.02 -2.03 -10.00
C GLY A 79 -7.81 -3.35 -9.96
N LYS A 80 -7.11 -4.46 -9.68
CA LYS A 80 -7.67 -5.82 -9.80
C LYS A 80 -6.89 -6.83 -8.96
N GLU A 81 -7.51 -7.99 -8.73
CA GLU A 81 -6.80 -9.17 -8.26
C GLU A 81 -6.07 -9.84 -9.44
N LEU A 82 -4.84 -10.27 -9.20
CA LEU A 82 -3.94 -10.89 -10.17
C LEU A 82 -3.39 -12.17 -9.58
N GLU A 83 -3.43 -13.26 -10.33
CA GLU A 83 -2.80 -14.51 -9.94
C GLU A 83 -1.37 -14.54 -10.46
N ALA A 84 -0.42 -14.76 -9.56
CA ALA A 84 0.98 -14.95 -9.88
C ALA A 84 1.23 -16.39 -10.36
N LEU A 85 2.17 -16.53 -11.28
CA LEU A 85 2.71 -17.78 -11.79
C LEU A 85 4.20 -17.89 -11.42
N PRO A 86 4.85 -19.06 -11.58
CA PRO A 86 6.30 -19.18 -11.45
C PRO A 86 7.05 -18.35 -12.51
N THR A 87 6.42 -18.17 -13.66
CA THR A 87 6.91 -17.34 -14.76
C THR A 87 6.65 -15.88 -14.50
N ALA A 88 7.63 -15.02 -14.81
CA ALA A 88 7.50 -13.58 -14.67
C ALA A 88 6.33 -13.02 -15.48
N GLN A 89 5.49 -12.23 -14.82
CA GLN A 89 4.39 -11.46 -15.39
C GLN A 89 4.61 -9.97 -15.13
N THR A 90 3.99 -9.11 -15.92
CA THR A 90 4.09 -7.66 -15.77
C THR A 90 2.73 -7.06 -15.43
N LEU A 91 2.73 -6.09 -14.52
CA LEU A 91 1.65 -5.17 -14.22
C LEU A 91 2.12 -3.77 -14.61
N GLU A 92 1.39 -3.14 -15.53
CA GLU A 92 1.54 -1.71 -15.84
C GLU A 92 0.27 -0.99 -15.40
N ASP A 93 0.44 0.16 -14.75
CA ASP A 93 -0.67 0.99 -14.30
C ASP A 93 -0.33 2.47 -14.41
N THR A 94 -1.28 3.27 -14.88
CA THR A 94 -1.17 4.74 -14.95
C THR A 94 -2.28 5.35 -14.12
N VAL A 95 -1.90 6.20 -13.16
CA VAL A 95 -2.83 6.86 -12.22
C VAL A 95 -2.67 8.36 -12.31
N GLY A 96 -3.78 9.10 -12.20
CA GLY A 96 -3.84 10.54 -12.38
C GLY A 96 -4.39 10.94 -13.73
N SER A 97 -4.30 12.23 -14.05
CA SER A 97 -4.82 12.80 -15.28
C SER A 97 -3.91 13.91 -15.82
N ARG A 98 -3.57 13.84 -17.11
CA ARG A 98 -2.85 14.92 -17.83
C ARG A 98 -3.59 16.25 -17.84
N SER A 99 -4.91 16.24 -17.65
CA SER A 99 -5.73 17.45 -17.66
C SER A 99 -5.72 18.19 -16.32
N SER A 100 -5.10 17.62 -15.28
CA SER A 100 -4.95 18.29 -13.98
C SER A 100 -3.79 19.28 -14.05
N MET A 101 -4.11 20.51 -14.47
CA MET A 101 -3.13 21.58 -14.67
C MET A 101 -2.84 22.37 -13.39
N GLU A 102 -1.55 22.55 -13.16
CA GLU A 102 -0.83 23.54 -12.33
C GLU A 102 -0.72 23.31 -10.82
N GLU A 103 -1.69 22.70 -10.12
CA GLU A 103 -1.58 22.49 -8.66
C GLU A 103 -1.82 21.03 -8.23
N PRO A 104 -1.12 20.53 -7.17
CA PRO A 104 -1.41 19.23 -6.57
C PRO A 104 -2.85 19.17 -6.05
N ARG A 105 -3.53 18.06 -6.35
CA ARG A 105 -4.85 17.74 -5.77
C ARG A 105 -4.70 17.51 -4.26
N ASP A 106 -5.70 17.93 -3.50
CA ASP A 106 -5.78 17.65 -2.05
C ASP A 106 -5.88 16.14 -1.78
N ASP A 107 -6.59 15.43 -2.66
CA ASP A 107 -6.76 13.98 -2.61
C ASP A 107 -5.91 13.25 -3.65
N PHE A 108 -5.55 12.01 -3.31
CA PHE A 108 -4.86 11.10 -4.21
C PHE A 108 -5.86 10.20 -4.90
N GLU A 109 -5.71 10.10 -6.22
CA GLU A 109 -6.23 8.95 -6.95
C GLU A 109 -5.40 7.72 -6.57
N LYS A 110 -6.07 6.59 -6.33
CA LYS A 110 -5.43 5.35 -5.90
C LYS A 110 -6.02 4.15 -6.62
N CYS A 111 -5.18 3.31 -7.19
CA CYS A 111 -5.56 1.99 -7.67
C CYS A 111 -4.97 0.92 -6.76
N HIS A 112 -5.78 -0.10 -6.47
CA HIS A 112 -5.42 -1.15 -5.54
C HIS A 112 -5.38 -2.47 -6.28
N TYR A 113 -4.24 -3.14 -6.25
CA TYR A 113 -4.04 -4.46 -6.83
C TYR A 113 -3.68 -5.46 -5.74
N TRP A 114 -4.14 -6.70 -5.89
CA TRP A 114 -3.69 -7.83 -5.07
C TRP A 114 -3.02 -8.84 -5.99
N ILE A 115 -1.73 -9.06 -5.80
CA ILE A 115 -1.03 -10.16 -6.44
C ILE A 115 -1.14 -11.35 -5.49
N LYS A 116 -1.73 -12.44 -5.95
CA LYS A 116 -2.05 -13.63 -5.16
C LYS A 116 -1.25 -14.81 -5.68
N ALA A 117 -0.75 -15.61 -4.74
CA ALA A 117 -0.08 -16.87 -5.01
C ALA A 117 -0.76 -17.99 -4.22
N PRO A 118 -0.52 -19.26 -4.59
CA PRO A 118 -0.96 -20.39 -3.78
C PRO A 118 -0.51 -20.25 -2.32
N THR A 119 -1.32 -20.74 -1.38
CA THR A 119 -1.02 -20.67 0.05
C THR A 119 0.35 -21.30 0.35
N GLY A 120 1.17 -20.60 1.15
CA GLY A 120 2.52 -21.03 1.51
C GLY A 120 3.61 -20.58 0.53
N LYS A 121 3.25 -20.10 -0.67
CA LYS A 121 4.21 -19.53 -1.63
C LYS A 121 4.47 -18.05 -1.33
N LYS A 122 5.67 -17.59 -1.70
CA LYS A 122 6.08 -16.19 -1.64
C LYS A 122 6.04 -15.57 -3.02
N ILE A 123 5.95 -14.25 -3.10
CA ILE A 123 5.86 -13.48 -4.32
C ILE A 123 7.08 -12.60 -4.41
N GLU A 124 7.82 -12.73 -5.50
CA GLU A 124 8.87 -11.80 -5.87
C GLU A 124 8.24 -10.67 -6.69
N VAL A 125 8.55 -9.43 -6.31
CA VAL A 125 8.08 -8.23 -6.97
C VAL A 125 9.29 -7.37 -7.30
N LYS A 126 9.40 -6.95 -8.57
CA LYS A 126 10.50 -6.12 -9.06
C LYS A 126 9.94 -4.87 -9.72
N LEU A 127 10.39 -3.70 -9.29
CA LEU A 127 10.05 -2.44 -9.94
C LEU A 127 10.83 -2.32 -11.26
N LEU A 128 10.13 -2.24 -12.39
CA LEU A 128 10.74 -2.12 -13.71
C LEU A 128 10.87 -0.66 -14.14
N SER A 129 9.84 0.16 -13.90
CA SER A 129 9.86 1.58 -14.26
C SER A 129 8.87 2.40 -13.44
N PHE A 130 9.14 3.71 -13.35
CA PHE A 130 8.25 4.71 -12.78
C PHE A 130 8.43 6.04 -13.53
N SER A 131 7.34 6.67 -13.98
CA SER A 131 7.41 7.78 -14.96
C SER A 131 7.25 9.21 -14.41
N LEU A 132 7.32 9.43 -13.10
CA LEU A 132 7.15 10.76 -12.48
C LEU A 132 8.47 11.57 -12.38
N ARG A 133 9.09 11.87 -13.53
CA ARG A 133 10.40 12.54 -13.56
C ARG A 133 10.36 14.00 -13.12
N GLY A 134 11.30 14.41 -12.29
CA GLY A 134 11.50 15.80 -11.85
C GLY A 134 10.57 16.27 -10.73
N LEU A 135 9.69 15.39 -10.26
CA LEU A 135 8.73 15.63 -9.17
C LEU A 135 8.96 14.65 -8.02
N GLU A 136 10.09 13.94 -8.02
CA GLU A 136 10.48 13.05 -6.94
C GLU A 136 10.76 13.90 -5.69
N LYS A 137 9.99 13.67 -4.63
CA LYS A 137 10.18 14.30 -3.32
C LYS A 137 10.15 13.23 -2.25
N HIS A 138 11.00 13.40 -1.24
CA HIS A 138 10.97 12.55 -0.05
C HIS A 138 9.55 12.37 0.49
N GLY A 139 9.22 11.13 0.86
CA GLY A 139 7.86 10.76 1.29
C GLY A 139 6.91 10.46 0.12
N CYS A 140 7.38 10.51 -1.13
CA CYS A 140 6.57 10.31 -2.33
C CYS A 140 5.30 11.17 -2.33
N ARG A 141 5.50 12.49 -2.18
CA ARG A 141 4.44 13.47 -1.92
C ARG A 141 3.42 13.63 -3.05
N TYR A 142 3.82 13.46 -4.31
CA TYR A 142 2.93 13.72 -5.46
C TYR A 142 2.39 12.46 -6.12
N GLY A 143 3.10 11.35 -5.97
CA GLY A 143 2.72 10.07 -6.54
C GLY A 143 3.77 9.03 -6.22
N GLY A 144 3.38 7.77 -6.39
CA GLY A 144 4.26 6.65 -6.10
C GLY A 144 3.51 5.32 -6.15
N VAL A 145 4.26 4.26 -5.87
CA VAL A 145 3.73 2.93 -5.66
C VAL A 145 4.10 2.44 -4.27
N GLU A 146 3.10 2.01 -3.50
CA GLU A 146 3.28 1.30 -2.23
C GLU A 146 3.21 -0.21 -2.47
N ILE A 147 4.26 -0.94 -2.09
CA ILE A 147 4.37 -2.40 -2.24
C ILE A 147 4.45 -3.02 -0.85
N LYS A 148 3.49 -3.88 -0.51
CA LYS A 148 3.37 -4.48 0.83
C LYS A 148 3.84 -5.94 0.89
N THR A 149 5.15 -6.14 1.03
CA THR A 149 5.78 -7.48 1.12
C THR A 149 6.14 -7.90 2.55
N GLN A 150 6.12 -6.97 3.50
CA GLN A 150 6.47 -7.16 4.91
C GLN A 150 5.53 -8.13 5.64
N ALA A 151 6.00 -8.76 6.72
CA ALA A 151 5.19 -9.68 7.53
C ALA A 151 4.02 -8.98 8.23
N ASP A 152 4.26 -7.79 8.79
CA ASP A 152 3.21 -7.01 9.41
C ASP A 152 2.48 -6.14 8.37
N GLN A 153 1.36 -6.64 7.89
CA GLN A 153 0.52 -5.96 6.91
C GLN A 153 -0.17 -4.70 7.46
N ARG A 154 -0.08 -4.41 8.77
CA ARG A 154 -0.54 -3.14 9.36
C ARG A 154 0.41 -1.98 9.06
N LEU A 155 1.70 -2.26 8.86
CA LEU A 155 2.68 -1.23 8.50
C LEU A 155 2.37 -0.66 7.11
N THR A 156 2.60 0.64 6.94
CA THR A 156 2.72 1.23 5.59
C THR A 156 3.77 0.44 4.80
N GLY A 157 3.48 0.12 3.53
CA GLY A 157 4.41 -0.58 2.67
C GLY A 157 5.63 0.26 2.26
N TYR A 158 6.52 -0.37 1.49
CA TYR A 158 7.63 0.34 0.85
C TYR A 158 7.07 1.22 -0.26
N ARG A 159 7.39 2.52 -0.23
CA ARG A 159 6.97 3.48 -1.24
C ARG A 159 8.13 3.77 -2.17
N PHE A 160 7.86 3.76 -3.46
CA PHE A 160 8.81 4.14 -4.49
C PHE A 160 8.18 5.16 -5.42
N CYS A 161 8.95 6.21 -5.73
CA CYS A 161 8.51 7.31 -6.59
C CYS A 161 9.67 7.91 -7.38
N SER A 162 10.79 7.19 -7.52
CA SER A 162 11.98 7.60 -8.24
C SER A 162 12.52 6.46 -9.07
N ASP A 163 13.15 6.80 -10.19
CA ASP A 163 13.88 5.86 -11.04
C ASP A 163 15.07 5.18 -10.34
N GLN A 164 15.57 5.74 -9.23
CA GLN A 164 16.59 5.11 -8.39
C GLN A 164 16.13 3.79 -7.77
N ALA A 165 14.82 3.57 -7.67
CA ALA A 165 14.25 2.32 -7.18
C ALA A 165 14.08 1.26 -8.29
N VAL A 166 14.35 1.58 -9.56
CA VAL A 166 14.28 0.62 -10.66
C VAL A 166 15.25 -0.54 -10.41
N ASN A 167 14.82 -1.75 -10.76
CA ASN A 167 15.46 -3.02 -10.45
C ASN A 167 15.49 -3.42 -8.97
N ARG A 168 14.85 -2.66 -8.07
CA ARG A 168 14.64 -3.13 -6.69
C ARG A 168 13.76 -4.37 -6.71
N VAL A 169 14.23 -5.43 -6.06
CA VAL A 169 13.52 -6.69 -5.87
C VAL A 169 13.08 -6.81 -4.42
N LEU A 170 11.81 -7.19 -4.22
CA LEU A 170 11.20 -7.43 -2.93
C LEU A 170 10.60 -8.84 -2.93
N VAL A 171 10.75 -9.56 -1.82
CA VAL A 171 10.16 -10.89 -1.66
C VAL A 171 9.15 -10.84 -0.52
N SER A 172 7.93 -11.29 -0.78
CA SER A 172 6.86 -11.26 0.20
C SER A 172 7.06 -12.28 1.31
N SER A 173 6.48 -11.96 2.46
CA SER A 173 6.33 -12.86 3.59
C SER A 173 5.02 -13.67 3.54
N SER A 174 4.06 -13.25 2.72
CA SER A 174 2.73 -13.84 2.55
C SER A 174 2.45 -14.19 1.08
N ASN A 175 1.39 -14.93 0.83
CA ASN A 175 0.93 -15.28 -0.53
C ASN A 175 0.00 -14.22 -1.14
N ILE A 176 -0.14 -13.04 -0.52
CA ILE A 176 -0.90 -11.91 -1.06
C ILE A 176 -0.06 -10.65 -0.89
N VAL A 177 0.23 -9.97 -1.99
CA VAL A 177 0.93 -8.68 -1.99
C VAL A 177 -0.01 -7.59 -2.49
N PRO A 178 -0.48 -6.70 -1.59
CA PRO A 178 -1.11 -5.47 -2.02
C PRO A 178 -0.11 -4.53 -2.69
N ILE A 179 -0.50 -4.00 -3.86
CA ILE A 179 0.16 -2.91 -4.56
C ILE A 179 -0.82 -1.74 -4.62
N ILE A 180 -0.40 -0.57 -4.14
CA ILE A 180 -1.19 0.66 -4.23
C ILE A 180 -0.42 1.67 -5.07
N THR A 181 -0.87 1.91 -6.29
CA THR A 181 -0.40 3.03 -7.10
C THR A 181 -1.23 4.25 -6.77
N TYR A 182 -0.59 5.41 -6.67
CA TYR A 182 -1.28 6.63 -6.30
C TYR A 182 -0.66 7.87 -6.94
N ASN A 183 -1.49 8.88 -7.17
CA ASN A 183 -1.05 10.14 -7.75
C ASN A 183 -2.01 11.29 -7.35
N SER A 184 -1.45 12.44 -7.02
CA SER A 184 -2.18 13.70 -6.78
C SER A 184 -1.75 14.82 -7.75
N PHE A 185 -0.81 14.58 -8.66
CA PHE A 185 -0.29 15.60 -9.58
C PHE A 185 0.07 15.01 -10.96
N TYR A 186 -0.50 15.60 -12.02
CA TYR A 186 -0.48 15.04 -13.38
C TYR A 186 -0.91 13.56 -13.38
N GLU A 187 -0.09 12.70 -13.96
CA GLU A 187 -0.21 11.26 -13.95
C GLU A 187 1.17 10.63 -13.74
N SER A 188 1.19 9.38 -13.27
CA SER A 188 2.39 8.56 -13.19
C SER A 188 2.07 7.14 -13.62
N THR A 189 2.97 6.57 -14.42
CA THR A 189 2.95 5.17 -14.85
C THR A 189 3.95 4.38 -14.03
N THR A 190 3.52 3.23 -13.53
CA THR A 190 4.36 2.27 -12.80
C THR A 190 4.33 0.95 -13.54
N GLU A 191 5.50 0.35 -13.75
CA GLU A 191 5.62 -1.00 -14.28
C GLU A 191 6.30 -1.90 -13.25
N ILE A 192 5.66 -3.02 -12.95
CA ILE A 192 6.09 -4.00 -11.95
C ILE A 192 6.12 -5.38 -12.60
N GLN A 193 7.22 -6.09 -12.40
CA GLN A 193 7.30 -7.51 -12.67
C GLN A 193 6.99 -8.29 -11.40
N TYR A 194 6.23 -9.37 -11.52
CA TYR A 194 5.92 -10.26 -10.41
C TYR A 194 5.91 -11.72 -10.84
N ARG A 195 6.21 -12.59 -9.88
CA ARG A 195 6.07 -14.06 -9.97
C ARG A 195 5.99 -14.64 -8.57
N TYR A 196 5.47 -15.84 -8.41
CA TYR A 196 5.67 -16.57 -7.16
C TYR A 196 6.95 -17.39 -7.20
N LEU A 197 7.52 -17.61 -6.02
CA LEU A 197 8.68 -18.45 -5.77
C LEU A 197 8.22 -19.80 -5.22
N ASP A 198 8.87 -20.86 -5.68
CA ASP A 198 8.59 -22.22 -5.23
C ASP A 198 9.08 -22.54 -3.82
#